data_AF-A0A101HSG8-F1
#
_entry.id   AF-A0A101HSG8-F1
#
_cell.length_a   1.000
_cell.length_b   1.000
_cell.length_c   1.000
_cell.angle_alpha   90.00
_cell.angle_beta   90.00
_cell.angle_gamma   90.00
#
_symmetry.space_group_name_H-M   'P 1'
#
loop_
_entity.id
_entity.type
_entity.pdbx_description
1 polymer ?
#
loop_
_entity_poly.entity_id
_entity_poly.type
_entity_poly.pdbx_seq_one_letter_code
_entity_poly.pdbx_strand_id
1 'polypeptide(L)' 'MSGTLPDEYLVEIIELAGHPWFVATQFHPEFKSRPNRPHPLFRDFIGAAREYKKGKYN' A
#
# COMPACT_ATOMS: atom_id res chain seq x y z
N MET A 1 -6.23 11.62 5.17
CA MET A 1 -4.86 12.10 4.93
C MET A 1 -3.94 10.90 5.09
N SER A 2 -3.26 10.52 4.03
CA SER A 2 -2.21 9.50 4.00
C SER A 2 -0.85 10.18 4.05
N GLY A 3 0.15 9.50 4.64
CA GLY A 3 1.32 10.06 5.29
C GLY A 3 1.95 11.32 4.67
N THR A 4 2.13 12.34 5.50
CA THR A 4 2.92 13.55 5.23
C THR A 4 4.23 13.49 6.02
N LEU A 5 5.32 13.98 5.43
CA LEU A 5 6.56 14.25 6.16
C LEU A 5 6.26 15.31 7.26
N PRO A 6 6.97 15.34 8.41
CA PRO A 6 6.73 16.29 9.50
C PRO A 6 6.62 17.77 9.12
N ASP A 7 7.14 18.18 7.96
CA ASP A 7 7.08 19.54 7.42
C ASP A 7 5.91 19.77 6.43
N GLU A 8 5.01 18.79 6.24
CA GLU A 8 3.75 18.85 5.46
C GLU A 8 3.87 19.21 3.96
N TYR A 9 5.05 19.54 3.44
CA TYR A 9 5.25 19.91 2.03
C TYR A 9 5.38 18.74 1.07
N LEU A 10 5.55 17.51 1.57
CA LEU A 10 5.84 16.34 0.76
C LEU A 10 4.91 15.19 1.14
N VAL A 11 4.06 14.82 0.19
CA VAL A 11 3.14 13.69 0.30
C VAL A 11 3.94 12.41 0.06
N GLU A 12 4.05 11.57 1.09
CA GLU A 12 4.83 10.32 1.00
C GLU A 12 3.98 9.12 0.59
N ILE A 13 2.69 9.14 0.95
CA ILE A 13 1.74 8.06 0.66
C ILE A 13 0.40 8.68 0.28
N ILE A 14 -0.24 8.14 -0.77
CA ILE A 14 -1.62 8.46 -1.14
C ILE A 14 -2.50 7.21 -1.12
N GLU A 15 -3.78 7.41 -0.81
CA GLU A 15 -4.81 6.36 -0.84
C GLU A 15 -6.03 6.89 -1.61
N LEU A 16 -6.69 6.02 -2.39
CA LEU A 16 -7.88 6.39 -3.16
C LEU A 16 -9.13 5.87 -2.46
N ALA A 17 -9.97 6.78 -1.97
CA ALA A 17 -11.25 6.44 -1.38
C ALA A 17 -12.16 5.73 -2.40
N GLY A 18 -12.86 4.69 -1.94
CA GLY A 18 -13.76 3.89 -2.80
C GLY A 18 -13.07 2.81 -3.64
N HIS A 19 -11.74 2.75 -3.66
CA HIS A 19 -11.01 1.62 -4.23
C HIS A 19 -10.71 0.57 -3.15
N PRO A 20 -10.93 -0.74 -3.39
CA PRO A 20 -10.80 -1.77 -2.36
C PRO A 20 -9.39 -1.90 -1.79
N TRP A 21 -8.38 -1.56 -2.59
CA TRP A 21 -7.00 -1.41 -2.13
C TRP A 21 -6.22 -0.53 -3.11
N PHE A 22 -5.93 0.71 -2.74
CA PHE A 22 -5.12 1.63 -3.55
C PHE A 22 -4.17 2.37 -2.62
N VAL A 23 -2.88 2.10 -2.75
CA VAL A 23 -1.82 2.77 -2.00
C VAL A 23 -0.69 3.09 -2.97
N ALA A 24 -0.32 4.35 -3.08
CA ALA A 24 0.86 4.78 -3.83
C ALA A 24 1.85 5.47 -2.88
N THR A 25 3.15 5.26 -3.09
CA THR A 25 4.20 5.84 -2.23
C THR A 25 5.35 6.35 -3.06
N GLN A 26 6.03 7.39 -2.57
CA GLN A 26 7.22 7.95 -3.21
C GLN A 26 8.51 7.19 -2.83
N PHE A 27 8.56 6.56 -1.66
CA PHE A 27 9.74 5.80 -1.24
C PHE A 27 9.78 4.40 -1.86
N HIS A 28 10.94 3.74 -1.73
CA HIS A 28 11.22 2.42 -2.30
C HIS A 28 11.10 1.30 -1.24
N PRO A 29 9.88 0.77 -0.95
CA PRO A 29 9.68 -0.29 0.05
C PRO A 29 10.38 -1.61 -0.30
N GLU A 30 10.73 -1.83 -1.56
CA GLU A 30 11.44 -3.01 -2.07
C GLU A 30 12.79 -3.22 -1.37
N PHE A 31 13.52 -2.15 -1.08
CA PHE A 31 14.83 -2.24 -0.42
C PHE A 31 14.72 -2.67 1.05
N LYS A 32 13.55 -2.49 1.66
CA LYS A 32 13.26 -2.89 3.06
C LYS A 32 12.59 -4.27 3.15
N SER A 33 12.13 -4.84 2.03
CA SER A 33 11.51 -6.17 1.98
C SER A 33 12.57 -7.27 2.13
N ARG A 34 12.23 -8.37 2.81
CA ARG A 34 13.08 -9.57 2.95
C ARG A 34 12.25 -10.83 2.70
N PRO A 35 12.85 -11.94 2.23
CA PRO A 35 12.10 -13.19 1.98
C PRO A 35 11.31 -13.71 3.19
N ASN A 36 11.87 -13.59 4.40
CA ASN A 36 11.24 -14.00 5.66
C ASN A 36 10.43 -12.88 6.35
N ARG A 37 10.50 -11.65 5.83
CA ARG A 37 9.80 -10.49 6.36
C ARG A 37 9.41 -9.56 5.20
N PRO A 38 8.37 -9.92 4.44
CA PRO A 38 7.91 -9.11 3.32
C PRO A 38 7.42 -7.76 3.83
N HIS A 39 7.69 -6.70 3.07
CA HIS A 39 7.17 -5.37 3.41
C HIS A 39 5.63 -5.39 3.45
N PRO A 40 4.97 -4.74 4.43
CA PRO A 40 3.51 -4.75 4.57
C PRO A 40 2.78 -4.36 3.28
N LEU A 41 3.23 -3.32 2.57
CA LEU A 41 2.65 -2.90 1.29
C LEU A 41 2.53 -4.05 0.27
N PHE A 42 3.58 -4.88 0.12
CA PHE A 42 3.53 -6.01 -0.81
C PHE A 42 2.68 -7.16 -0.29
N ARG A 43 2.81 -7.50 1.00
CA ARG A 43 2.01 -8.56 1.63
C ARG A 43 0.52 -8.26 1.51
N ASP A 44 0.14 -7.04 1.82
CA ASP A 44 -1.26 -6.61 1.88
C ASP A 44 -1.82 -6.36 0.48
N PHE A 45 -1.00 -5.93 -0.50
CA PHE A 45 -1.37 -5.91 -1.92
C PHE A 45 -1.80 -7.29 -2.42
N ILE A 46 -0.96 -8.31 -2.18
CA ILE A 46 -1.27 -9.68 -2.60
C ILE A 46 -2.50 -10.21 -1.86
N GLY A 47 -2.66 -9.87 -0.58
CA GLY A 47 -3.87 -10.17 0.18
C GLY A 47 -5.13 -9.57 -0.46
N ALA A 48 -5.10 -8.29 -0.79
CA ALA A 48 -6.20 -7.62 -1.47
C ALA A 48 -6.49 -8.21 -2.85
N ALA A 49 -5.46 -8.51 -3.65
CA ALA A 49 -5.61 -9.15 -4.95
C ALA A 49 -6.26 -10.55 -4.85
N ARG A 50 -5.91 -11.31 -3.80
CA ARG A 50 -6.54 -12.61 -3.52
C ARG A 50 -8.02 -12.47 -3.16
N GLU A 51 -8.37 -11.49 -2.34
CA GLU A 51 -9.77 -11.25 -1.97
C GLU A 51 -10.60 -10.71 -3.15
N TYR A 52 -10.00 -9.87 -3.98
CA TYR A 52 -10.60 -9.43 -5.26
C TYR A 52 -10.88 -10.60 -6.18
N LYS A 53 -9.93 -11.53 -6.34
CA LYS A 53 -10.13 -12.77 -7.12
C LYS A 53 -11.28 -13.63 -6.59
N LYS A 54 -11.55 -13.60 -5.28
CA LYS A 54 -12.67 -14.33 -4.66
C LYS A 54 -14.02 -13.62 -4.83
N GLY A 55 -14.06 -12.46 -5.48
CA GLY A 55 -15.29 -11.69 -5.70
C GLY A 55 -15.79 -10.95 -4.47
N LYS A 56 -14.95 -10.71 -3.46
CA LYS A 56 -15.35 -10.06 -2.20
C LYS A 56 -15.74 -8.58 -2.35
N TYR A 57 -15.37 -7.95 -3.47
CA TYR A 57 -15.61 -6.53 -3.74
C TYR A 57 -16.57 -6.32 -4.92
N ASN A 58 -17.34 -7.36 -5.29
CA ASN A 58 -18.46 -7.28 -6.23
C ASN A 58 -19.78 -7.11 -5.48
#